data_AF-A0A3D8IFQ3-F1
#
_entry.id   AF-A0A3D8IFQ3-F1
#
_cell.length_a   1.000
_cell.length_b   1.000
_cell.length_c   1.000
_cell.angle_alpha   90.00
_cell.angle_beta   90.00
_cell.angle_gamma   90.00
#
_symmetry.space_group_name_H-M   'P 1'
#
loop_
_entity.id
_entity.type
_entity.pdbx_description
1 polymer ?
#
loop_
_entity_poly.entity_id
_entity_poly.type
_entity_poly.pdbx_seq_one_letter_code
_entity_poly.pdbx_strand_id
1 'polypeptide(L)'
;MLFVDSTHISKINSDVNKIFFEILPRLKSGVYVHFHDIFYPFTYPKEWLRDKNSWNETYLLRAFLTFNNHFEIVFFNTALYHLYPQEFIKALPLSQKNTGGSIWLRRK
;
A
#
# COMPACT_ATOMS: atom_id res chain seq x y z
N MET A 1 -6.78 1.84 14.17
CA MET A 1 -6.42 1.49 12.78
C MET A 1 -6.49 2.76 11.96
N LEU A 2 -5.55 2.98 11.03
CA LEU A 2 -5.60 4.05 10.04
C LEU A 2 -5.90 3.44 8.67
N PHE A 3 -7.00 3.84 8.04
CA PHE A 3 -7.31 3.49 6.66
C PHE A 3 -6.94 4.68 5.77
N VAL A 4 -6.09 4.45 4.78
CA VAL A 4 -5.60 5.46 3.85
C VAL A 4 -6.24 5.20 2.49
N ASP A 5 -7.18 6.07 2.17
CA ASP A 5 -7.73 6.29 0.84
C ASP A 5 -7.50 7.76 0.48
N SER A 6 -6.45 7.99 -0.29
CA SER A 6 -5.92 9.31 -0.60
C SER A 6 -6.17 9.66 -2.06
N THR A 7 -5.79 10.88 -2.46
CA THR A 7 -5.76 11.26 -3.87
C THR A 7 -4.75 10.47 -4.72
N HIS A 8 -3.88 9.65 -4.09
CA HIS A 8 -2.74 8.95 -4.67
C HIS A 8 -1.67 9.82 -5.35
N ILE A 9 -1.77 11.15 -5.22
CA ILE A 9 -0.85 12.11 -5.83
C ILE A 9 -0.09 12.87 -4.74
N SER A 10 1.19 12.56 -4.57
CA SER A 10 2.15 13.44 -3.93
C SER A 10 2.42 14.66 -4.80
N LYS A 11 1.97 15.83 -4.32
CA LYS A 11 2.17 17.16 -4.92
C LYS A 11 2.12 18.23 -3.83
N ILE A 12 2.30 19.50 -4.20
CA ILE A 12 2.20 20.63 -3.26
C ILE A 12 0.87 20.53 -2.49
N ASN A 13 0.96 20.54 -1.16
CA ASN A 13 -0.17 20.47 -0.22
C ASN A 13 -1.11 19.27 -0.40
N SER A 14 -0.64 18.15 -0.93
CA SER A 14 -1.47 16.96 -1.05
C SER A 14 -1.69 16.24 0.28
N ASP A 15 -2.82 15.56 0.37
CA ASP A 15 -3.16 14.65 1.47
C ASP A 15 -2.13 13.52 1.62
N VAL A 16 -1.60 12.98 0.52
CA VAL A 16 -0.49 12.01 0.54
C VAL A 16 0.68 12.55 1.36
N ASN A 17 1.14 13.77 1.08
CA ASN A 17 2.27 14.34 1.81
C ASN A 17 1.94 14.56 3.29
N LYS A 18 0.72 15.02 3.62
CA LYS A 18 0.25 15.13 5.01
C LYS A 18 0.26 13.76 5.71
N ILE A 19 -0.21 12.71 5.05
CA ILE A 19 -0.20 11.35 5.62
C ILE A 19 1.22 10.93 5.97
N PHE A 20 2.15 11.00 5.01
CA PHE A 20 3.51 10.52 5.20
C PHE A 20 4.33 11.37 6.18
N PHE A 21 4.20 12.70 6.14
CA PHE A 21 5.06 13.60 6.92
C PHE A 21 4.49 13.96 8.29
N GLU A 22 3.18 13.88 8.47
CA GLU A 22 2.53 14.35 9.70
C GLU A 22 1.72 13.30 10.44
N ILE A 23 1.07 12.36 9.73
CA ILE A 23 0.20 11.36 10.35
C ILE A 23 1.01 10.12 10.74
N LEU A 24 1.68 9.48 9.78
CA LEU A 24 2.44 8.24 10.03
C LEU A 24 3.45 8.39 11.18
N PRO A 25 4.24 9.48 11.30
CA PRO A 25 5.23 9.62 12.37
C PRO A 25 4.62 9.71 13.78
N ARG A 26 3.35 10.12 13.89
CA ARG A 26 2.64 10.29 15.17
C ARG A 26 1.84 9.06 15.60
N LEU A 27 1.79 8.01 14.76
CA LEU A 27 1.09 6.78 15.11
C LEU A 27 1.78 6.07 16.28
N LYS A 28 0.98 5.61 17.24
CA LYS A 28 1.44 4.77 18.34
C LYS A 28 1.88 3.39 17.83
N SER A 29 2.84 2.77 18.51
CA SER A 29 3.20 1.36 18.30
C SER A 29 1.94 0.47 18.36
N GLY A 30 1.91 -0.56 17.52
CA GLY A 30 0.80 -1.49 17.36
C GLY A 30 -0.32 -1.02 16.42
N VAL A 31 -0.31 0.23 15.96
CA VAL A 31 -1.33 0.72 15.02
C VAL A 31 -1.14 0.07 13.64
N TYR A 32 -2.22 -0.55 13.15
CA TYR A 32 -2.32 -1.01 11.77
C TYR A 32 -2.69 0.12 10.81
N VAL A 33 -1.99 0.17 9.68
CA VAL A 33 -2.22 1.12 8.59
C VAL A 33 -2.54 0.33 7.32
N HIS A 34 -3.68 0.63 6.70
CA HIS A 34 -4.09 0.08 5.41
C HIS A 34 -3.90 1.15 4.35
N PHE A 35 -3.07 0.90 3.35
CA PHE A 35 -3.06 1.70 2.11
C PHE A 35 -3.81 0.92 1.04
N HIS A 36 -4.90 1.52 0.55
CA HIS A 36 -5.67 0.94 -0.55
C HIS A 36 -4.98 1.20 -1.88
N ASP A 37 -5.32 0.43 -2.91
CA ASP A 37 -4.83 0.59 -4.29
C ASP A 37 -3.30 0.58 -4.44
N ILE A 38 -2.63 -0.22 -3.61
CA ILE A 38 -1.21 -0.54 -3.71
C ILE A 38 -1.02 -1.94 -4.31
N PHE A 39 -0.22 -2.02 -5.36
CA PHE A 39 0.07 -3.26 -6.09
C PHE A 39 1.55 -3.57 -6.09
N TYR A 40 1.91 -4.84 -5.97
CA TYR A 40 3.29 -5.31 -6.10
C TYR A 40 3.74 -5.24 -7.58
N PRO A 41 4.99 -4.84 -7.90
CA PRO A 41 6.08 -4.43 -7.01
C PRO A 41 6.17 -2.89 -6.83
N PHE A 42 5.11 -2.28 -6.33
CA PHE A 42 4.93 -0.83 -6.17
C PHE A 42 4.88 -0.08 -7.51
N THR A 43 3.93 -0.48 -8.35
CA THR A 43 3.55 0.20 -9.59
C THR A 43 2.04 0.07 -9.78
N TYR A 44 1.45 0.89 -10.64
CA TYR A 44 0.01 0.81 -10.94
C TYR A 44 -0.25 -0.11 -12.14
N PRO A 45 -1.46 -0.70 -12.22
CA PRO A 45 -1.91 -1.41 -13.42
C PRO A 45 -1.72 -0.56 -14.68
N LYS A 46 -1.41 -1.20 -15.82
CA LYS A 46 -1.09 -0.50 -17.07
C LYS A 46 -2.26 0.36 -17.55
N GLU A 47 -3.47 -0.10 -17.30
CA GLU A 47 -4.73 0.56 -17.62
C GLU A 47 -4.83 1.89 -16.89
N TRP A 48 -4.48 1.92 -15.60
CA TRP A 48 -4.54 3.12 -14.76
C TRP A 48 -3.50 4.16 -15.15
N LEU A 49 -2.32 3.71 -15.60
CA LEU A 49 -1.28 4.60 -16.11
C LEU A 49 -1.68 5.29 -17.43
N ARG A 50 -2.57 4.69 -18.22
CA ARG A 50 -3.04 5.26 -19.49
C ARG A 50 -4.01 6.42 -19.30
N ASP A 51 -4.71 6.47 -18.18
CA ASP A 51 -5.73 7.49 -17.88
C ASP A 51 -5.14 8.88 -17.51
N LYS A 52 -3.83 9.08 -17.71
CA LYS A 52 -3.07 10.30 -17.37
C LYS A 52 -3.18 10.71 -15.89
N ASN A 53 -3.61 9.79 -15.04
CA ASN A 53 -3.55 9.97 -13.60
C ASN A 53 -2.08 9.93 -13.16
N SER A 54 -1.57 11.05 -12.63
CA SER A 54 -0.20 11.17 -12.13
C SER A 54 -0.04 10.52 -10.75
N TRP A 55 -0.67 9.36 -10.54
CA TRP A 55 -0.60 8.61 -9.30
C TRP A 55 0.83 8.18 -9.04
N ASN A 56 1.31 8.51 -7.84
CA ASN A 56 2.70 8.31 -7.47
C ASN A 56 2.87 7.91 -5.99
N GLU A 57 1.77 7.77 -5.23
CA GLU A 57 1.80 7.36 -3.82
C GLU A 57 2.52 6.04 -3.61
N THR A 58 2.31 5.06 -4.50
CA THR A 58 2.97 3.74 -4.39
C THR A 58 4.50 3.84 -4.40
N TYR A 59 5.07 4.80 -5.14
CA TYR A 59 6.51 5.02 -5.19
C TYR A 59 7.03 5.68 -3.92
N LEU A 60 6.27 6.64 -3.37
CA LEU A 60 6.60 7.25 -2.08
C LEU A 60 6.53 6.22 -0.96
N LEU A 61 5.51 5.35 -0.98
CA LEU A 61 5.37 4.25 -0.03
C LEU A 61 6.54 3.26 -0.13
N ARG A 62 6.96 2.89 -1.34
CA ARG A 62 8.15 2.05 -1.55
C ARG A 62 9.40 2.70 -0.96
N ALA A 63 9.63 3.98 -1.25
CA ALA A 63 10.77 4.72 -0.70
C ALA A 63 10.71 4.78 0.84
N PHE A 64 9.53 5.06 1.39
CA PHE A 64 9.28 5.05 2.82
C PHE A 64 9.57 3.69 3.47
N LEU A 65 9.34 2.57 2.79
CA LEU A 65 9.57 1.22 3.33
C LEU A 65 11.00 0.72 3.18
N THR A 66 11.74 1.14 2.14
CA THR A 66 13.03 0.55 1.74
C THR A 66 14.10 0.59 2.84
N PHE A 67 14.07 1.57 3.73
CA PHE A 67 15.01 1.71 4.85
C PHE A 67 14.32 1.93 6.19
N ASN A 68 13.07 1.48 6.32
CA ASN A 68 12.24 1.78 7.47
C ASN A 68 12.10 0.57 8.38
N ASN A 69 12.65 0.72 9.58
CA ASN A 69 12.55 -0.27 10.66
C ASN A 69 11.39 0.00 11.62
N HIS A 70 10.71 1.14 11.48
CA HIS A 70 9.60 1.61 12.33
C HIS A 70 8.25 1.01 11.94
N PHE A 71 8.12 0.52 10.70
CA PHE A 71 6.93 -0.14 10.18
C PHE A 71 7.32 -1.51 9.63
N GLU A 72 6.39 -2.46 9.73
CA GLU A 72 6.51 -3.75 9.07
C GLU A 72 5.30 -4.00 8.18
N ILE A 73 5.55 -4.70 7.07
CA ILE A 73 4.48 -5.20 6.20
C ILE A 73 3.91 -6.44 6.89
N VAL A 74 2.62 -6.39 7.25
CA VAL A 74 1.92 -7.53 7.84
C VAL A 74 1.11 -8.31 6.80
N PHE A 75 0.69 -7.65 5.72
CA PHE A 75 -0.01 -8.28 4.61
C PHE A 75 0.15 -7.45 3.34
N PHE A 76 0.41 -8.09 2.21
CA PHE A 76 0.46 -7.44 0.90
C PHE A 76 -0.13 -8.37 -0.14
N ASN A 77 -1.39 -8.13 -0.50
CA ASN A 77 -2.27 -9.08 -1.18
C ASN A 77 -1.67 -9.53 -2.51
N THR A 78 -1.32 -8.55 -3.36
CA THR A 78 -0.77 -8.84 -4.69
C THR A 78 0.63 -9.42 -4.61
N ALA A 79 1.47 -9.00 -3.65
CA ALA A 79 2.77 -9.63 -3.45
C ALA A 79 2.63 -11.12 -3.09
N LEU A 80 1.72 -11.46 -2.17
CA LEU A 80 1.46 -12.85 -1.80
C LEU A 80 0.89 -13.65 -2.96
N TYR A 81 -0.04 -13.09 -3.73
CA TYR A 81 -0.55 -13.74 -4.93
C TYR A 81 0.55 -13.99 -5.98
N HIS A 82 1.44 -13.03 -6.20
CA HIS A 82 2.52 -13.16 -7.19
C HIS A 82 3.64 -14.09 -6.75
N LEU A 83 4.01 -14.08 -5.46
CA LEU A 83 5.17 -14.81 -4.94
C LEU A 83 4.79 -16.20 -4.39
N TYR A 84 3.56 -16.35 -3.88
CA TYR A 84 3.05 -17.57 -3.23
C TYR A 84 1.59 -17.88 -3.67
N PRO A 85 1.34 -18.04 -4.99
CA PRO A 85 -0.02 -18.14 -5.52
C PRO A 85 -0.82 -19.31 -4.95
N GLN A 86 -0.20 -20.47 -4.72
CA GLN A 86 -0.90 -21.68 -4.27
C GLN A 86 -1.37 -21.54 -2.83
N GLU A 87 -0.49 -21.05 -1.95
CA GLU A 87 -0.77 -20.78 -0.55
C GLU A 87 -1.81 -19.68 -0.41
N PHE A 88 -1.69 -18.62 -1.21
CA PHE A 88 -2.62 -17.50 -1.19
C PHE A 88 -4.03 -17.93 -1.62
N ILE A 89 -4.17 -18.65 -2.74
CA ILE A 89 -5.47 -19.15 -3.22
C ILE A 89 -6.07 -20.14 -2.23
N LYS A 90 -5.26 -21.03 -1.64
CA LYS A 90 -5.74 -21.98 -0.63
C LYS A 90 -6.25 -21.27 0.63
N ALA A 91 -5.55 -20.25 1.10
CA ALA A 91 -5.93 -19.49 2.30
C ALA A 91 -7.11 -18.54 2.04
N LEU A 92 -7.20 -17.97 0.84
CA LEU A 92 -8.20 -16.97 0.44
C LEU A 92 -8.89 -17.39 -0.86
N PRO A 93 -9.71 -18.45 -0.87
CA PRO A 93 -10.27 -18.99 -2.11
C PRO A 93 -11.12 -17.99 -2.91
N LEU A 94 -11.71 -16.99 -2.25
CA LEU A 94 -12.46 -15.91 -2.90
C LEU A 94 -11.58 -14.92 -3.67
N SER A 95 -10.28 -14.85 -3.38
CA SER A 95 -9.35 -13.95 -4.06
C SER A 95 -9.10 -14.32 -5.52
N GLN A 96 -9.54 -15.51 -5.96
CA GLN A 96 -9.53 -15.91 -7.36
C GLN A 96 -10.44 -15.04 -8.24
N LYS A 97 -11.46 -14.40 -7.65
CA LYS A 97 -12.32 -13.43 -8.37
C LYS A 97 -11.66 -12.06 -8.47
N ASN A 98 -10.95 -11.65 -7.42
CA ASN A 98 -10.21 -10.41 -7.34
C ASN A 98 -9.19 -10.54 -6.19
N THR A 99 -7.90 -10.38 -6.52
CA THR A 99 -6.82 -10.44 -5.53
C THR A 99 -6.82 -9.22 -4.59
N GLY A 100 -7.56 -8.18 -4.95
CA GLY A 100 -7.54 -6.87 -4.31
C GLY A 100 -6.25 -6.10 -4.61
N GLY A 101 -6.22 -4.84 -4.21
CA GLY A 101 -5.02 -4.01 -4.23
C GLY A 101 -4.91 -3.28 -2.91
N SER A 102 -4.02 -3.72 -2.03
CA SER A 102 -3.69 -3.00 -0.81
C SER A 102 -2.43 -3.56 -0.16
N ILE A 103 -1.91 -2.79 0.79
CA ILE A 103 -0.84 -3.20 1.68
C ILE A 103 -1.20 -2.79 3.10
N TRP A 104 -0.96 -3.69 4.03
CA TRP A 104 -1.15 -3.48 5.46
C TRP A 104 0.20 -3.40 6.14
N LEU A 105 0.38 -2.33 6.90
CA LEU A 105 1.52 -2.11 7.74
C LEU A 105 1.12 -2.15 9.22
N ARG A 106 2.08 -2.44 10.09
CA ARG A 106 1.97 -2.21 11.53
C ARG A 106 3.11 -1.30 11.98
N ARG A 107 2.80 -0.27 12.76
CA ARG A 107 3.81 0.53 13.47
C ARG A 107 4.44 -0.32 14.57
N LYS A 108 5.76 -0.51 14.54
CA LYS A 108 6.52 -1.15 15.62
C LYS A 108 6.70 -0.23 16.82
#